data_AF-A0A9D8XBD1-F1
#
_entry.id   AF-A0A9D8XBD1-F1
#
_cell.length_a   1.000
_cell.length_b   1.000
_cell.length_c   1.000
_cell.angle_alpha   90.00
_cell.angle_beta   90.00
_cell.angle_gamma   90.00
#
_symmetry.space_group_name_H-M   'P 1'
#
loop_
_entity.id
_entity.type
_entity.pdbx_description
1 polymer ?
#
loop_
_entity_poly.entity_id
_entity_poly.type
_entity_poly.pdbx_seq_one_letter_code
_entity_poly.pdbx_strand_id
1 'polypeptide(L)' 'MTERLKTPFIHEDFLLETETARVLYHEYAKDLPIIDYHCHLPPQEVAEN' A
#
# COMPACT_ATOMS: atom_id res chain seq x y z
N MET A 1 0.67 -26.03 23.35
CA MET A 1 -0.01 -24.78 22.99
C MET A 1 1.02 -23.68 22.76
N THR A 2 1.62 -23.65 21.58
CA THR A 2 2.34 -22.47 21.11
C THR A 2 1.84 -22.20 19.70
N GLU A 3 0.74 -21.46 19.67
CA GLU A 3 0.17 -20.91 18.45
C GLU A 3 1.20 -19.91 17.92
N ARG A 4 1.94 -20.30 16.86
CA ARG A 4 2.72 -19.32 16.10
C ARG A 4 1.72 -18.33 15.54
N LEU A 5 1.76 -17.08 16.00
CA LEU A 5 1.17 -15.96 15.26
C LEU A 5 1.83 -15.97 13.88
N LYS A 6 1.14 -16.53 12.89
CA LYS A 6 1.54 -16.42 11.50
C LYS A 6 1.23 -15.00 11.08
N THR A 7 2.25 -14.16 10.99
CA THR A 7 2.16 -12.94 10.22
C THR A 7 1.61 -13.30 8.84
N PRO A 8 0.52 -12.67 8.38
CA PRO A 8 -0.03 -12.97 7.06
C PRO A 8 1.03 -12.71 5.97
N PHE A 9 0.89 -13.38 4.83
CA PHE A 9 1.84 -13.21 3.71
C PHE A 9 1.98 -11.73 3.31
N ILE A 10 0.85 -11.01 3.22
CA ILE A 10 0.81 -9.55 3.09
C ILE A 10 0.55 -8.96 4.48
N HIS A 11 1.46 -8.11 4.93
CA HIS A 11 1.46 -7.45 6.25
C HIS A 11 2.01 -6.03 6.09
N GLU A 12 2.03 -5.23 7.16
CA GLU A 12 2.41 -3.80 7.09
C GLU A 12 3.80 -3.55 6.48
N ASP A 13 4.75 -4.47 6.68
CA ASP A 13 6.10 -4.37 6.14
C ASP A 13 6.33 -5.19 4.87
N PHE A 14 5.25 -5.55 4.16
CA PHE A 14 5.34 -6.31 2.92
C PHE A 14 6.20 -5.56 1.89
N LEU A 15 7.26 -6.22 1.39
CA LEU A 15 8.30 -5.67 0.50
C LEU A 15 9.26 -4.65 1.15
N LEU A 16 9.16 -4.38 2.46
CA LEU A 16 10.03 -3.44 3.18
C LEU A 16 11.13 -4.17 3.97
N GLU A 17 12.20 -4.55 3.27
CA GLU A 17 13.28 -5.40 3.82
C GLU A 17 14.23 -4.70 4.81
N THR A 18 14.23 -3.36 4.87
CA THR A 18 15.14 -2.57 5.70
C THR A 18 14.40 -1.56 6.57
N GLU A 19 14.99 -1.18 7.70
CA GLU A 19 14.46 -0.10 8.55
C GLU A 19 14.29 1.20 7.75
N THR A 20 15.24 1.53 6.88
CA THR A 20 15.14 2.71 6.00
C THR A 20 13.93 2.63 5.07
N ALA A 21 13.64 1.47 4.49
CA ALA A 21 12.45 1.29 3.63
C ALA A 21 11.15 1.47 4.42
N ARG A 22 11.10 0.93 5.66
CA ARG A 22 9.94 1.10 6.56
C ARG A 22 9.70 2.56 6.91
N VAL A 23 10.75 3.30 7.30
CA VAL A 23 10.65 4.73 7.60
C VAL A 23 10.15 5.52 6.38
N LEU A 24 10.78 5.33 5.22
CA LEU A 24 10.40 6.05 3.99
C LEU A 24 8.95 5.78 3.58
N TYR A 25 8.48 4.54 3.71
CA TYR A 25 7.11 4.21 3.37
C TYR A 25 6.11 4.68 4.43
N HIS A 26 6.31 4.28 5.69
CA HIS A 26 5.33 4.47 6.76
C HIS A 26 5.22 5.91 7.28
N GLU A 27 6.31 6.68 7.25
CA GLU A 27 6.32 8.06 7.75
C GLU A 27 6.08 9.09 6.65
N TYR A 28 6.36 8.76 5.38
CA TYR A 28 6.30 9.72 4.29
C TYR A 28 5.40 9.29 3.14
N ALA A 29 5.61 8.09 2.57
CA ALA A 29 4.97 7.75 1.30
C ALA A 29 3.49 7.34 1.42
N LYS A 30 3.11 6.56 2.45
CA LYS A 30 1.82 5.87 2.51
C LYS A 30 0.60 6.80 2.52
N ASP A 31 0.74 7.99 3.09
CA ASP A 31 -0.37 8.94 3.30
C ASP A 31 -0.41 10.03 2.20
N LEU A 32 0.50 9.98 1.22
CA LEU A 32 0.48 10.90 0.09
C LEU A 32 -0.68 10.57 -0.85
N PRO A 33 -1.28 11.59 -1.51
CA PRO A 33 -2.31 11.35 -2.51
C PRO A 33 -1.74 10.61 -3.72
N ILE A 34 -2.60 9.81 -4.36
CA ILE A 34 -2.28 9.20 -5.65
C ILE A 34 -2.45 10.27 -6.75
N ILE A 35 -1.41 10.45 -7.55
CA ILE A 35 -1.46 11.26 -8.77
C ILE A 35 -1.43 10.31 -9.97
N ASP A 36 -2.61 9.95 -10.46
CA ASP A 36 -2.76 9.03 -11.59
C ASP A 36 -2.91 9.80 -12.92
N TYR A 37 -1.80 10.39 -13.40
CA TYR A 37 -1.80 11.28 -14.57
C TYR A 37 -2.09 10.57 -15.90
N HIS A 38 -1.95 9.24 -15.93
CA HIS A 38 -2.16 8.44 -17.12
C HIS A 38 -2.86 7.14 -16.75
N CYS A 39 -4.18 7.13 -16.94
CA CYS A 39 -5.03 5.97 -16.72
C CYS A 39 -5.90 5.67 -17.95
N HIS A 40 -6.57 4.52 -17.90
CA HIS A 40 -7.54 4.10 -18.90
C HIS A 40 -8.88 3.73 -18.26
N LEU A 41 -9.22 4.37 -17.14
CA LEU A 41 -10.52 4.17 -16.49
C LEU A 41 -11.65 4.65 -17.43
N PRO A 42 -12.78 3.92 -17.52
CA PRO A 42 -13.92 4.36 -18.31
C PRO A 42 -14.47 5.69 -17.76
N PRO A 43 -14.50 6.79 -18.55
CA PRO A 43 -14.98 8.07 -18.06
C PRO A 43 -16.44 8.06 -17.60
N GLN A 44 -17.25 7.15 -18.17
CA GLN A 44 -18.65 6.98 -17.81
C GLN A 44 -18.81 6.46 -16.37
N GLU A 45 -18.03 5.45 -15.98
CA GLU A 45 -18.08 4.91 -14.61
C GLU A 45 -17.66 5.97 -13.58
N VAL A 46 -16.68 6.82 -13.91
CA VAL A 46 -16.28 7.95 -13.06
C VAL A 46 -17.36 9.02 -12.96
N ALA A 47 -18.13 9.25 -14.04
CA ALA A 47 -19.17 10.27 -14.08
C ALA A 47 -20.48 9.83 -13.38
N GLU A 48 -20.78 8.53 -13.37
CA GLU A 48 -22.08 7.99 -12.96
C GLU A 48 -22.10 7.35 -11.55
N ASN A 49 -20.94 7.12 -10.91
CA ASN A 49 -20.77 6.52 -9.57
C ASN A 49 -21.51 5.17 -9.39
#